data_AF-A0A829QB58-F1
#
_entry.id   AF-A0A829QB58-F1
#
_cell.length_a   1.000
_cell.length_b   1.000
_cell.length_c   1.000
_cell.angle_alpha   90.00
_cell.angle_beta   90.00
_cell.angle_gamma   90.00
#
_symmetry.space_group_name_H-M   'P 1'
#
loop_
_entity.id
_entity.type
_entity.pdbx_description
1 polymer ?
#
loop_
_entity_poly.entity_id
_entity_poly.type
_entity_poly.pdbx_seq_one_letter_code
_entity_poly.pdbx_strand_id
1 'polypeptide(L)'
;MSEPLSSEPSPDEIAALLQIEYLLDQRWPETKIEPSTDRIVALMELLGSPQRAYPCIHVAGTNGKTSVTRMIDALLTALHRRTGRTTSPHLQSAVERIAIDGQPISPAKYVEIYSEIEPFVELVDKQSQEQGGPAMSKFEVLVAMAFVAFADAPVDIAVVEVGLGGRWDATNIIDAPVAVVTPIGIDHVEFLGPDLASIANEKAGIIKRHKLDAMTGEAGADTVAVIAQQQPEAMEVLLRQTVEADAARRTRGFGVRGVVPAGGGRRPAPGIARSGRGVPGDLPAAAR
;
A
#
# COMPACT_ATOMS: atom_id res chain seq x y z
N MET A 1 27.15 15.53 -4.49
CA MET A 1 26.97 16.65 -3.55
C MET A 1 25.57 16.49 -2.97
N SER A 2 25.47 16.15 -1.69
CA SER A 2 24.19 15.94 -1.01
C SER A 2 23.54 17.30 -0.74
N GLU A 3 22.34 17.52 -1.29
CA GLU A 3 21.46 18.61 -0.84
C GLU A 3 21.23 18.51 0.68
N PRO A 4 21.07 19.64 1.40
CA PRO A 4 20.87 19.59 2.83
C PRO A 4 19.50 18.99 3.15
N LEU A 5 19.45 18.16 4.20
CA LEU A 5 18.21 17.72 4.83
C LEU A 5 17.46 18.93 5.43
N SER A 6 16.27 19.18 4.88
CA SER A 6 15.13 19.94 5.44
C SER A 6 15.42 21.34 5.99
N SER A 7 15.31 22.37 5.14
CA SER A 7 14.77 23.65 5.60
C SER A 7 13.30 23.45 5.98
N GLU A 8 12.83 24.10 7.06
CA GLU A 8 11.39 24.17 7.33
C GLU A 8 10.67 24.70 6.08
N PRO A 9 9.50 24.13 5.72
CA PRO A 9 8.78 24.57 4.54
C PRO A 9 8.38 26.04 4.70
N SER A 10 8.52 26.81 3.63
CA SER A 10 8.16 28.22 3.66
C SER A 10 6.64 28.39 3.82
N PRO A 11 6.15 29.54 4.34
CA PRO A 11 4.72 29.82 4.38
C PRO A 11 4.03 29.70 3.01
N ASP A 12 4.72 30.05 1.93
CA ASP A 12 4.19 29.96 0.56
C ASP A 12 4.07 28.50 0.09
N GLU A 13 5.04 27.65 0.43
CA GLU A 13 4.99 26.21 0.15
C GLU A 13 3.83 25.53 0.89
N ILE A 14 3.60 25.92 2.15
CA ILE A 14 2.45 25.43 2.94
C ILE A 14 1.14 25.94 2.32
N ALA A 15 1.06 27.20 1.93
CA ALA A 15 -0.15 27.77 1.32
C ALA A 15 -0.49 27.08 -0.01
N ALA A 16 0.51 26.80 -0.86
CA ALA A 16 0.32 26.07 -2.11
C ALA A 16 -0.16 24.63 -1.87
N LEU A 17 0.43 23.92 -0.90
CA LEU A 17 -0.04 22.59 -0.50
C LEU A 17 -1.52 22.61 -0.06
N LEU A 18 -1.92 23.58 0.77
CA LEU A 18 -3.29 23.72 1.23
C LEU A 18 -4.27 24.04 0.09
N GLN A 19 -3.84 24.81 -0.91
CA GLN A 19 -4.64 25.08 -2.11
C GLN A 19 -4.88 23.80 -2.91
N ILE A 20 -3.85 22.97 -3.11
CA ILE A 20 -4.00 21.69 -3.80
C ILE A 20 -4.89 20.73 -3.01
N GLU A 21 -4.71 20.63 -1.69
CA GLU A 21 -5.56 19.81 -0.84
C GLU A 21 -7.02 20.25 -0.90
N TYR A 22 -7.30 21.57 -0.94
CA TYR A 22 -8.64 22.09 -1.11
C TYR A 22 -9.27 21.65 -2.44
N LEU A 23 -8.52 21.66 -3.54
CA LEU A 23 -9.00 21.17 -4.85
C LEU A 23 -9.25 19.66 -4.82
N LEU A 24 -8.34 18.89 -4.23
CA LEU A 24 -8.49 17.44 -4.08
C LEU A 24 -9.69 17.07 -3.20
N ASP A 25 -9.99 17.86 -2.16
CA ASP A 25 -11.15 17.64 -1.27
C ASP A 25 -12.50 17.95 -1.93
N GLN A 26 -12.53 18.66 -3.07
CA GLN A 26 -13.74 18.82 -3.88
C GLN A 26 -14.07 17.57 -4.71
N ARG A 27 -13.09 16.69 -4.92
CA ARG A 27 -13.33 15.39 -5.54
C ARG A 27 -14.06 14.49 -4.56
N TRP A 28 -14.78 13.50 -5.09
CA TRP A 28 -15.48 12.54 -4.24
C TRP A 28 -14.50 11.77 -3.31
N PRO A 29 -14.94 11.42 -2.09
CA PRO A 29 -14.05 11.03 -0.99
C PRO A 29 -13.50 9.61 -1.13
N GLU A 30 -12.37 9.35 -0.46
CA GLU A 30 -11.70 8.04 -0.39
C GLU A 30 -12.57 6.94 0.27
N THR A 31 -13.69 7.34 0.90
CA THR A 31 -14.67 6.45 1.53
C THR A 31 -15.74 5.95 0.57
N LYS A 32 -15.69 6.32 -0.72
CA LYS A 32 -16.62 5.84 -1.75
C LYS A 32 -15.87 5.00 -2.79
N ILE A 33 -16.40 3.82 -3.11
CA ILE A 33 -15.80 2.89 -4.08
C ILE A 33 -16.59 2.91 -5.40
N GLU A 34 -15.90 3.12 -6.52
CA GLU A 34 -16.34 2.62 -7.84
C GLU A 34 -15.68 1.25 -8.05
N PRO A 35 -16.41 0.16 -8.38
CA PRO A 35 -15.79 -1.14 -8.67
C PRO A 35 -15.09 -1.16 -10.05
N SER A 36 -14.11 -0.29 -10.25
CA SER A 36 -13.31 -0.18 -11.47
C SER A 36 -11.97 0.48 -11.18
N THR A 37 -10.92 0.04 -11.88
CA THR A 37 -9.59 0.68 -11.89
C THR A 37 -9.32 1.44 -13.19
N ASP A 38 -10.31 1.60 -14.07
CA ASP A 38 -10.11 2.07 -15.44
C ASP A 38 -9.55 3.50 -15.50
N ARG A 39 -10.03 4.40 -14.63
CA ARG A 39 -9.55 5.79 -14.57
C ARG A 39 -8.08 5.88 -14.19
N ILE A 40 -7.67 5.16 -13.14
CA ILE A 40 -6.28 5.18 -12.70
C ILE A 40 -5.36 4.46 -13.70
N VAL A 41 -5.85 3.40 -14.37
CA VAL A 41 -5.13 2.75 -15.48
C VAL A 41 -4.93 3.74 -16.62
N ALA A 42 -5.98 4.42 -17.07
CA ALA A 42 -5.91 5.41 -18.14
C ALA A 42 -4.94 6.55 -17.82
N LEU A 43 -4.97 7.07 -16.59
CA LEU A 43 -4.03 8.10 -16.14
C LEU A 43 -2.58 7.58 -16.18
N MET A 44 -2.33 6.36 -15.68
CA MET A 44 -0.99 5.79 -15.72
C MET A 44 -0.50 5.53 -17.15
N GLU A 45 -1.37 5.13 -18.07
CA GLU A 45 -1.01 4.97 -19.49
C GLU A 45 -0.57 6.31 -20.11
N LEU A 46 -1.30 7.39 -19.83
CA LEU A 46 -0.94 8.75 -20.27
C LEU A 46 0.41 9.23 -19.69
N LEU A 47 0.70 8.85 -18.45
CA LEU A 47 1.94 9.19 -17.75
C LEU A 47 3.12 8.25 -18.08
N GLY A 48 2.97 7.34 -19.05
CA GLY A 48 4.05 6.43 -19.46
C GLY A 48 4.27 5.22 -18.53
N SER A 49 3.26 4.86 -17.73
CA SER A 49 3.24 3.75 -16.78
C SER A 49 4.37 3.79 -15.72
N PRO A 50 4.52 4.89 -14.95
CA PRO A 50 5.59 5.04 -13.96
C PRO A 50 5.56 3.95 -12.88
N GLN A 51 4.38 3.44 -12.54
CA GLN A 51 4.17 2.35 -11.59
C GLN A 51 4.77 1.00 -12.01
N ARG A 52 5.29 0.89 -13.24
CA ARG A 52 6.01 -0.28 -13.76
C ARG A 52 7.53 -0.11 -13.80
N ALA A 53 8.05 1.06 -13.42
CA ALA A 53 9.48 1.37 -13.48
C ALA A 53 10.30 0.75 -12.33
N TYR A 54 9.63 0.27 -11.28
CA TYR A 54 10.25 -0.30 -10.09
C TYR A 54 9.37 -1.44 -9.52
N PRO A 55 9.96 -2.43 -8.82
CA PRO A 55 9.20 -3.48 -8.15
C PRO A 55 8.45 -2.93 -6.93
N CYS A 56 7.31 -3.56 -6.61
CA CYS A 56 6.47 -3.18 -5.48
C CYS A 56 6.26 -4.32 -4.48
N ILE A 57 6.08 -3.97 -3.21
CA ILE A 57 5.45 -4.82 -2.19
C ILE A 57 4.08 -4.22 -1.90
N HIS A 58 3.02 -4.99 -2.14
CA HIS A 58 1.64 -4.51 -2.00
C HIS A 58 1.04 -5.01 -0.68
N VAL A 59 0.48 -4.11 0.13
CA VAL A 59 0.04 -4.41 1.50
C VAL A 59 -1.46 -4.13 1.65
N ALA A 60 -2.24 -5.18 1.85
CA ALA A 60 -3.67 -5.12 2.16
C ALA A 60 -3.97 -5.69 3.56
N GLY A 61 -5.18 -5.44 4.05
CA GLY A 61 -5.64 -5.93 5.35
C GLY A 61 -6.67 -5.00 6.01
N THR A 62 -7.17 -5.39 7.17
CA THR A 62 -8.02 -4.50 7.99
C THR A 62 -7.14 -3.70 8.94
N ASN A 63 -6.33 -4.40 9.75
CA ASN A 63 -5.52 -3.78 10.79
C ASN A 63 -4.01 -3.92 10.53
N GLY A 64 -3.25 -2.90 10.91
CA GLY A 64 -1.80 -2.94 10.90
C GLY A 64 -1.13 -2.76 9.53
N LYS A 65 -1.89 -2.39 8.50
CA LYS A 65 -1.37 -2.07 7.16
C LYS A 65 -0.24 -1.04 7.22
N THR A 66 -0.53 0.19 7.65
CA THR A 66 0.46 1.27 7.79
C THR A 66 1.68 0.87 8.63
N SER A 67 1.48 0.19 9.77
CA SER A 67 2.58 -0.28 10.61
C SER A 67 3.49 -1.26 9.87
N VAL A 68 2.91 -2.24 9.16
CA VAL A 68 3.66 -3.22 8.37
C VAL A 68 4.35 -2.55 7.18
N THR A 69 3.68 -1.64 6.47
CA THR A 69 4.26 -0.86 5.37
C THR A 69 5.49 -0.07 5.85
N ARG A 70 5.40 0.61 7.00
CA ARG A 70 6.54 1.34 7.59
C ARG A 70 7.66 0.42 8.09
N MET A 71 7.34 -0.76 8.60
CA MET A 71 8.34 -1.75 9.00
C MET A 71 9.10 -2.30 7.78
N ILE A 72 8.40 -2.59 6.69
CA ILE A 72 9.01 -3.04 5.43
C ILE A 72 9.93 -1.94 4.88
N ASP A 73 9.45 -0.70 4.79
CA ASP A 73 10.24 0.46 4.38
C ASP A 73 11.54 0.57 5.21
N ALA A 74 11.43 0.63 6.53
CA ALA A 74 12.60 0.74 7.42
C ALA A 74 13.60 -0.41 7.27
N LEU A 75 13.12 -1.64 7.06
CA LEU A 75 14.00 -2.80 6.83
C LEU A 75 14.73 -2.71 5.49
N LEU A 76 14.03 -2.30 4.42
CA LEU A 76 14.62 -2.15 3.09
C LEU A 76 15.62 -1.00 3.05
N THR A 77 15.31 0.13 3.67
CA THR A 77 16.25 1.25 3.83
C THR A 77 17.49 0.82 4.62
N ALA A 78 17.32 0.06 5.71
CA ALA A 78 18.45 -0.50 6.48
C ALA A 78 19.30 -1.51 5.68
N LEU A 79 18.72 -2.11 4.64
CA LEU A 79 19.41 -2.96 3.66
C LEU A 79 19.97 -2.17 2.46
N HIS A 80 20.07 -0.84 2.59
CA HIS A 80 20.62 0.06 1.57
C HIS A 80 19.87 0.01 0.24
N ARG A 81 18.55 -0.11 0.29
CA ARG A 81 17.67 0.11 -0.86
C ARG A 81 17.07 1.51 -0.77
N ARG A 82 16.98 2.19 -1.90
CA ARG A 82 16.23 3.43 -2.04
C ARG A 82 14.74 3.08 -2.07
N THR A 83 13.96 3.57 -1.11
CA THR A 83 12.57 3.14 -0.93
C THR A 83 11.59 4.23 -1.29
N GLY A 84 10.52 3.84 -1.99
CA GLY A 84 9.27 4.62 -2.06
C GLY A 84 8.25 4.01 -1.12
N ARG A 85 7.46 4.82 -0.42
CA ARG A 85 6.34 4.32 0.40
C ARG A 85 5.12 5.21 0.24
N THR A 86 3.97 4.58 0.02
CA THR A 86 2.66 5.24 0.12
C THR A 86 1.79 4.61 1.20
N THR A 87 1.15 5.45 2.01
CA THR A 87 0.34 5.07 3.17
C THR A 87 -0.88 5.96 3.31
N SER A 88 -1.98 5.44 3.86
CA SER A 88 -3.22 6.19 4.06
C SER A 88 -3.99 5.72 5.30
N PRO A 89 -4.77 6.59 5.98
CA PRO A 89 -4.78 8.05 5.80
C PRO A 89 -3.51 8.70 6.40
N HIS A 90 -3.35 10.01 6.20
CA HIS A 90 -2.33 10.79 6.92
C HIS A 90 -2.80 11.17 8.33
N LEU A 91 -1.87 11.51 9.24
CA LEU A 91 -2.20 11.96 10.59
C LEU A 91 -2.22 13.49 10.73
N GLN A 92 -1.24 14.19 10.15
CA GLN A 92 -1.12 15.64 10.29
C GLN A 92 -1.08 16.36 8.95
N SER A 93 -0.39 15.79 7.95
CA SER A 93 -0.23 16.42 6.63
C SER A 93 -0.27 15.42 5.49
N ALA A 94 -0.85 15.82 4.35
CA ALA A 94 -0.96 14.99 3.15
C ALA A 94 0.38 14.49 2.60
N VAL A 95 1.47 15.23 2.84
CA VAL A 95 2.81 14.79 2.43
C VAL A 95 3.24 13.48 3.11
N GLU A 96 2.69 13.12 4.27
CA GLU A 96 2.96 11.83 4.92
C GLU A 96 2.55 10.63 4.08
N ARG A 97 1.65 10.83 3.11
CA ARG A 97 1.15 9.79 2.22
C ARG A 97 2.16 9.38 1.17
N ILE A 98 3.19 10.17 0.90
CA ILE A 98 4.23 9.87 -0.09
C ILE A 98 5.58 10.08 0.57
N ALA A 99 6.35 9.00 0.74
CA ALA A 99 7.66 9.04 1.35
C ALA A 99 8.73 8.44 0.43
N ILE A 100 9.92 9.03 0.46
CA ILE A 100 11.13 8.54 -0.20
C ILE A 100 12.21 8.41 0.88
N ASP A 101 12.93 7.29 0.88
CA ASP A 101 14.01 7.01 1.85
C ASP A 101 13.57 7.18 3.32
N GLY A 102 12.33 6.74 3.59
CA GLY A 102 11.71 6.80 4.91
C GLY A 102 11.18 8.17 5.34
N GLN A 103 11.35 9.22 4.53
CA GLN A 103 10.91 10.59 4.83
C GLN A 103 9.76 11.04 3.92
N PRO A 104 8.72 11.72 4.46
CA PRO A 104 7.72 12.39 3.64
C PRO A 104 8.36 13.33 2.61
N ILE A 105 7.77 13.45 1.43
CA ILE A 105 8.18 14.47 0.45
C ILE A 105 7.91 15.89 0.99
N SER A 106 8.59 16.89 0.44
CA SER A 106 8.33 18.28 0.82
C SER A 106 6.99 18.77 0.27
N PRO A 107 6.36 19.79 0.89
CA PRO A 107 5.18 20.45 0.32
C PRO A 107 5.43 20.96 -1.11
N ALA A 108 6.61 21.52 -1.38
CA ALA A 108 7.01 21.95 -2.71
C ALA A 108 6.99 20.80 -3.74
N LYS A 109 7.59 19.65 -3.40
CA LYS A 109 7.61 18.49 -4.30
C LYS A 109 6.21 17.90 -4.48
N TYR A 110 5.37 17.92 -3.44
CA TYR A 110 3.96 17.51 -3.55
C TYR A 110 3.20 18.36 -4.56
N VAL A 111 3.33 19.70 -4.47
CA VAL A 111 2.71 20.64 -5.41
C VAL A 111 3.27 20.46 -6.82
N GLU A 112 4.59 20.32 -6.96
CA GLU A 112 5.26 20.07 -8.24
C GLU A 112 4.69 18.84 -8.95
N ILE A 113 4.61 17.70 -8.26
CA ILE A 113 4.07 16.46 -8.83
C ILE A 113 2.59 16.62 -9.19
N TYR A 114 1.80 17.28 -8.34
CA TYR A 114 0.39 17.51 -8.64
C TYR A 114 0.23 18.34 -9.93
N SER A 115 0.94 19.46 -10.03
CA SER A 115 0.90 20.33 -11.21
C SER A 115 1.38 19.65 -12.48
N GLU A 116 2.31 18.68 -12.36
CA GLU A 116 2.73 17.85 -13.50
C GLU A 116 1.61 16.94 -14.01
N ILE A 117 0.89 16.27 -13.10
CA ILE A 117 -0.14 15.30 -13.49
C ILE A 117 -1.51 15.93 -13.77
N GLU A 118 -1.78 17.13 -13.26
CA GLU A 118 -3.09 17.80 -13.31
C GLU A 118 -3.70 17.85 -14.72
N PRO A 119 -2.98 18.22 -15.79
CA PRO A 119 -3.56 18.23 -17.15
C PRO A 119 -4.03 16.84 -17.63
N PHE A 120 -3.36 15.78 -17.20
CA PHE A 120 -3.74 14.40 -17.54
C PHE A 120 -4.91 13.91 -16.69
N VAL A 121 -4.98 14.33 -15.42
CA VAL A 121 -6.14 14.09 -14.55
C VAL A 121 -7.40 14.74 -15.17
N GLU A 122 -7.32 15.99 -15.63
CA GLU A 122 -8.43 16.68 -16.28
C GLU A 122 -8.89 15.97 -17.56
N LEU A 123 -7.95 15.42 -18.34
CA LEU A 123 -8.27 14.64 -19.54
C LEU A 123 -9.05 13.37 -19.20
N VAL A 124 -8.61 12.62 -18.18
CA VAL A 124 -9.29 11.40 -17.72
C VAL A 124 -10.65 11.73 -17.09
N ASP A 125 -10.74 12.83 -16.33
CA ASP A 125 -12.01 13.32 -15.78
C ASP A 125 -13.03 13.56 -16.88
N LYS A 126 -12.63 14.29 -17.93
CA LYS A 126 -13.49 14.57 -19.09
C LYS A 126 -13.93 13.30 -19.81
N GLN A 127 -12.99 12.38 -20.08
CA GLN A 127 -13.30 11.10 -20.74
C GLN A 127 -14.28 10.26 -19.93
N SER A 128 -14.09 10.18 -18.62
CA SER A 128 -15.00 9.45 -17.71
C SER A 128 -16.39 10.08 -17.73
N GLN A 129 -16.49 11.40 -17.64
CA GLN A 129 -17.77 12.13 -17.65
C GLN A 129 -18.51 12.01 -18.98
N GLU A 130 -17.80 12.04 -20.12
CA GLU A 130 -18.39 11.80 -21.45
C GLU A 130 -19.02 10.40 -21.57
N GLN A 131 -18.53 9.43 -20.79
CA GLN A 131 -19.04 8.07 -20.72
C GLN A 131 -20.06 7.87 -19.57
N GLY A 132 -20.43 8.95 -18.86
CA GLY A 132 -21.37 8.92 -17.73
C GLY A 132 -20.76 8.48 -16.39
N GLY A 133 -19.44 8.33 -16.31
CA GLY A 133 -18.70 8.01 -15.09
C GLY A 133 -18.34 9.23 -14.24
N PRO A 134 -17.84 9.03 -13.01
CA PRO A 134 -17.43 10.11 -12.12
C PRO A 134 -16.04 10.65 -12.50
N ALA A 135 -15.70 11.85 -12.01
CA ALA A 135 -14.32 12.31 -11.98
C ALA A 135 -13.45 11.38 -11.10
N MET A 136 -12.14 11.42 -11.29
CA MET A 136 -11.17 10.74 -10.44
C MET A 136 -11.32 11.17 -8.98
N SER A 137 -11.21 10.20 -8.07
CA SER A 137 -11.18 10.41 -6.63
C SER A 137 -9.91 11.09 -6.17
N LYS A 138 -9.98 11.73 -5.01
CA LYS A 138 -8.78 12.20 -4.29
C LYS A 138 -7.76 11.07 -4.14
N PHE A 139 -8.21 9.86 -3.79
CA PHE A 139 -7.32 8.72 -3.61
C PHE A 139 -6.65 8.27 -4.91
N GLU A 140 -7.37 8.20 -6.03
CA GLU A 140 -6.79 7.86 -7.34
C GLU A 140 -5.70 8.86 -7.73
N VAL A 141 -5.93 10.17 -7.53
CA VAL A 141 -4.93 11.21 -7.82
C VAL A 141 -3.72 11.08 -6.88
N LEU A 142 -3.92 10.86 -5.58
CA LEU A 142 -2.82 10.65 -4.62
C LEU A 142 -1.97 9.41 -4.96
N VAL A 143 -2.59 8.33 -5.40
CA VAL A 143 -1.88 7.11 -5.85
C VAL A 143 -1.06 7.40 -7.10
N ALA A 144 -1.60 8.15 -8.06
CA ALA A 144 -0.87 8.58 -9.24
C ALA A 144 0.35 9.44 -8.87
N MET A 145 0.17 10.42 -7.97
CA MET A 145 1.26 11.26 -7.47
C MET A 145 2.36 10.41 -6.81
N ALA A 146 1.98 9.41 -6.00
CA ALA A 146 2.95 8.52 -5.37
C ALA A 146 3.78 7.76 -6.42
N PHE A 147 3.14 7.23 -7.47
CA PHE A 147 3.84 6.49 -8.50
C PHE A 147 4.78 7.36 -9.34
N VAL A 148 4.37 8.59 -9.68
CA VAL A 148 5.25 9.56 -10.33
C VAL A 148 6.43 9.92 -9.42
N ALA A 149 6.18 10.22 -8.15
CA ALA A 149 7.23 10.56 -7.18
C ALA A 149 8.31 9.47 -7.08
N PHE A 150 7.91 8.20 -7.11
CA PHE A 150 8.83 7.06 -7.00
C PHE A 150 9.65 6.84 -8.28
N ALA A 151 9.05 7.11 -9.45
CA ALA A 151 9.75 7.05 -10.73
C ALA A 151 10.76 8.20 -10.88
N ASP A 152 10.35 9.43 -10.51
CA ASP A 152 11.19 10.63 -10.48
C ASP A 152 12.40 10.50 -9.56
N ALA A 153 12.19 9.85 -8.41
CA ALA A 153 13.20 9.60 -7.40
C ALA A 153 13.91 8.26 -7.58
N PRO A 154 14.04 7.73 -8.81
CA PRO A 154 14.15 6.31 -9.16
C PRO A 154 14.42 5.37 -7.98
N VAL A 155 13.34 4.96 -7.29
CA VAL A 155 13.44 4.07 -6.13
C VAL A 155 13.80 2.65 -6.56
N ASP A 156 14.55 1.92 -5.73
CA ASP A 156 14.84 0.51 -5.98
C ASP A 156 13.61 -0.37 -5.78
N ILE A 157 12.70 0.06 -4.89
CA ILE A 157 11.50 -0.69 -4.50
C ILE A 157 10.48 0.24 -3.85
N ALA A 158 9.20 0.04 -4.17
CA ALA A 158 8.09 0.74 -3.53
C ALA A 158 7.30 -0.18 -2.57
N VAL A 159 6.87 0.36 -1.43
CA VAL A 159 5.96 -0.30 -0.48
C VAL A 159 4.63 0.41 -0.52
N VAL A 160 3.62 -0.27 -1.06
CA VAL A 160 2.34 0.33 -1.43
C VAL A 160 1.26 -0.21 -0.50
N GLU A 161 0.68 0.66 0.33
CA GLU A 161 -0.48 0.34 1.14
C GLU A 161 -1.79 0.52 0.34
N VAL A 162 -2.66 -0.49 0.38
CA VAL A 162 -4.04 -0.39 -0.13
C VAL A 162 -4.84 0.59 0.73
N GLY A 163 -5.60 1.47 0.08
CA GLY A 163 -6.52 2.37 0.76
C GLY A 163 -7.72 1.61 1.33
N LEU A 164 -8.53 1.02 0.45
CA LEU A 164 -9.74 0.31 0.82
C LEU A 164 -9.95 -0.96 -0.01
N GLY A 165 -10.36 -2.05 0.65
CA GLY A 165 -10.58 -3.33 -0.02
C GLY A 165 -9.27 -3.95 -0.51
N GLY A 166 -9.12 -4.05 -1.83
CA GLY A 166 -7.92 -4.54 -2.50
C GLY A 166 -8.11 -4.72 -4.00
N ARG A 167 -9.16 -5.43 -4.44
CA ARG A 167 -9.39 -5.77 -5.85
C ARG A 167 -9.59 -4.54 -6.74
N TRP A 168 -10.42 -3.61 -6.27
CA TRP A 168 -10.78 -2.38 -7.00
C TRP A 168 -10.06 -1.14 -6.47
N ASP A 169 -9.07 -1.32 -5.59
CA ASP A 169 -8.30 -0.21 -5.05
C ASP A 169 -7.42 0.42 -6.14
N ALA A 170 -7.27 1.74 -6.12
CA ALA A 170 -6.47 2.47 -7.10
C ALA A 170 -5.00 1.99 -7.16
N THR A 171 -4.48 1.43 -6.06
CA THR A 171 -3.14 0.86 -6.02
C THR A 171 -3.02 -0.48 -6.74
N ASN A 172 -4.13 -1.18 -7.02
CA ASN A 172 -4.13 -2.55 -7.57
C ASN A 172 -3.83 -2.65 -9.07
N ILE A 173 -3.17 -1.64 -9.62
CA ILE A 173 -2.66 -1.62 -11.00
C ILE A 173 -1.16 -1.95 -11.10
N ILE A 174 -0.49 -2.15 -9.96
CA ILE A 174 0.91 -2.59 -9.88
C ILE A 174 1.01 -4.10 -10.02
N ASP A 175 2.05 -4.61 -10.67
CA ASP A 175 2.31 -6.04 -10.74
C ASP A 175 3.31 -6.46 -9.65
N ALA A 176 2.85 -6.47 -8.40
CA ALA A 176 3.72 -6.64 -7.24
C ALA A 176 4.18 -8.11 -7.06
N PRO A 177 5.50 -8.41 -7.06
CA PRO A 177 6.01 -9.75 -6.79
C PRO A 177 5.75 -10.25 -5.37
N VAL A 178 5.40 -9.35 -4.43
CA VAL A 178 5.06 -9.71 -3.06
C VAL A 178 3.75 -9.05 -2.68
N ALA A 179 2.77 -9.87 -2.30
CA ALA A 179 1.49 -9.44 -1.74
C ALA A 179 1.45 -9.79 -0.25
N VAL A 180 1.24 -8.78 0.60
CA VAL A 180 1.16 -8.91 2.05
C VAL A 180 -0.27 -8.70 2.49
N VAL A 181 -0.83 -9.69 3.19
CA VAL A 181 -2.18 -9.60 3.77
C VAL A 181 -2.07 -9.63 5.29
N THR A 182 -2.27 -8.46 5.91
CA THR A 182 -2.32 -8.29 7.37
C THR A 182 -3.66 -8.82 7.92
N PRO A 183 -3.86 -8.87 9.26
CA PRO A 183 -5.10 -9.40 9.83
C PRO A 183 -6.37 -8.76 9.25
N ILE A 184 -7.31 -9.63 8.88
CA ILE A 184 -8.62 -9.28 8.33
C ILE A 184 -9.64 -9.36 9.47
N GLY A 185 -10.44 -8.31 9.56
CA GLY A 185 -11.58 -8.20 10.46
C GLY A 185 -12.74 -7.50 9.77
N ILE A 186 -13.89 -7.47 10.44
CA ILE A 186 -15.08 -6.76 9.97
C ILE A 186 -14.80 -5.26 9.94
N ASP A 187 -14.91 -4.68 8.76
CA ASP A 187 -14.69 -3.26 8.50
C ASP A 187 -15.33 -2.89 7.16
N HIS A 188 -15.78 -1.64 7.01
CA HIS A 188 -16.36 -1.10 5.77
C HIS A 188 -17.45 -2.01 5.14
N VAL A 189 -18.36 -2.53 5.96
CA VAL A 189 -19.39 -3.52 5.57
C VAL A 189 -20.22 -3.09 4.36
N GLU A 190 -20.52 -1.80 4.25
CA GLU A 190 -21.29 -1.22 3.14
C GLU A 190 -20.61 -1.42 1.78
N PHE A 191 -19.28 -1.58 1.75
CA PHE A 191 -18.49 -1.71 0.53
C PHE A 191 -17.91 -3.10 0.33
N LEU A 192 -17.42 -3.72 1.41
CA LEU A 192 -16.66 -4.97 1.35
C LEU A 192 -17.51 -6.21 1.66
N GLY A 193 -18.74 -6.01 2.12
CA GLY A 193 -19.66 -7.06 2.52
C GLY A 193 -19.72 -7.29 4.03
N PRO A 194 -20.72 -8.04 4.50
CA PRO A 194 -21.06 -8.16 5.91
C PRO A 194 -20.23 -9.19 6.69
N ASP A 195 -19.38 -9.96 6.02
CA ASP A 195 -18.72 -11.12 6.61
C ASP A 195 -17.22 -11.19 6.27
N LEU A 196 -16.50 -12.03 7.01
CA LEU A 196 -15.05 -12.14 6.86
C LEU A 196 -14.63 -12.72 5.49
N ALA A 197 -15.46 -13.55 4.86
CA ALA A 197 -15.13 -14.16 3.57
C ALA A 197 -15.30 -13.16 2.43
N SER A 198 -16.36 -12.34 2.45
CA SER A 198 -16.55 -11.25 1.48
C SER A 198 -15.44 -10.21 1.58
N ILE A 199 -15.11 -9.76 2.80
CA ILE A 199 -14.00 -8.83 3.04
C ILE A 199 -12.64 -9.44 2.63
N ALA A 200 -12.44 -10.73 2.91
CA ALA A 200 -11.23 -11.43 2.49
C ALA A 200 -11.12 -11.54 0.97
N ASN A 201 -12.21 -11.75 0.24
CA ASN A 201 -12.21 -11.83 -1.21
C ASN A 201 -11.75 -10.51 -1.85
N GLU A 202 -12.25 -9.38 -1.34
CA GLU A 202 -11.80 -8.07 -1.78
C GLU A 202 -10.31 -7.84 -1.53
N LYS A 203 -9.83 -8.14 -0.31
CA LYS A 203 -8.42 -7.98 0.05
C LYS A 203 -7.50 -8.95 -0.68
N ALA A 204 -7.97 -10.14 -1.00
CA ALA A 204 -7.23 -11.15 -1.75
C ALA A 204 -6.94 -10.70 -3.20
N GLY A 205 -7.69 -9.73 -3.72
CA GLY A 205 -7.52 -9.21 -5.08
C GLY A 205 -6.14 -8.63 -5.41
N ILE A 206 -5.29 -8.37 -4.41
CA ILE A 206 -3.89 -7.97 -4.62
C ILE A 206 -2.95 -9.15 -4.89
N ILE A 207 -3.38 -10.40 -4.59
CA ILE A 207 -2.65 -11.62 -4.88
C ILE A 207 -2.98 -12.00 -6.32
N LYS A 208 -2.10 -11.62 -7.25
CA LYS A 208 -2.30 -11.76 -8.69
C LYS A 208 -1.35 -12.79 -9.26
N ARG A 209 -1.72 -13.36 -10.41
CA ARG A 209 -0.77 -14.09 -11.25
C ARG A 209 -0.01 -13.06 -12.08
N HIS A 210 1.32 -13.17 -12.14
CA HIS A 210 2.10 -12.33 -13.03
C HIS A 210 1.70 -12.57 -14.49
N LYS A 211 1.57 -11.48 -15.25
CA LYS A 211 1.35 -11.58 -16.68
C LYS A 211 2.63 -12.09 -17.34
N LEU A 212 2.46 -12.88 -18.40
CA LEU A 212 3.58 -13.21 -19.29
C LEU A 212 4.13 -11.89 -19.86
N ASP A 213 5.46 -11.76 -19.84
CA ASP A 213 6.11 -10.68 -20.57
C ASP A 213 5.77 -10.83 -22.06
N ALA A 214 5.17 -9.80 -22.65
CA ALA A 214 4.69 -9.86 -24.03
C ALA A 214 5.83 -9.94 -25.07
N MET A 215 7.05 -9.56 -24.70
CA MET A 215 8.23 -9.55 -25.55
C MET A 215 9.06 -10.84 -25.41
N THR A 216 9.22 -11.35 -24.18
CA THR A 216 10.03 -12.56 -23.94
C THR A 216 9.19 -13.84 -23.88
N GLY A 217 7.88 -13.72 -23.64
CA GLY A 217 6.99 -14.86 -23.42
C GLY A 217 7.25 -15.60 -22.10
N GLU A 218 8.14 -15.08 -21.24
CA GLU A 218 8.45 -15.66 -19.95
C GLU A 218 7.45 -15.18 -18.89
N ALA A 219 7.09 -16.09 -17.99
CA ALA A 219 6.34 -15.71 -16.80
C ALA A 219 7.27 -14.98 -15.83
N GLY A 220 6.82 -13.84 -15.30
CA GLY A 220 7.44 -13.27 -14.10
C GLY A 220 7.46 -14.29 -12.96
N ALA A 221 8.42 -14.16 -12.05
CA ALA A 221 8.51 -15.04 -10.89
C ALA A 221 7.19 -15.07 -10.12
N ASP A 222 6.76 -16.26 -9.66
CA ASP A 222 5.49 -16.43 -8.94
C ASP A 222 5.34 -15.42 -7.81
N THR A 223 4.15 -14.80 -7.71
CA THR A 223 3.85 -13.86 -6.63
C THR A 223 4.01 -14.56 -5.29
N VAL A 224 4.73 -13.93 -4.36
CA VAL A 224 4.88 -14.44 -3.00
C VAL A 224 3.79 -13.83 -2.11
N ALA A 225 2.86 -14.67 -1.65
CA ALA A 225 1.84 -14.26 -0.70
C ALA A 225 2.34 -14.43 0.75
N VAL A 226 2.45 -13.32 1.48
CA VAL A 226 2.79 -13.27 2.90
C VAL A 226 1.52 -12.97 3.69
N ILE A 227 0.97 -14.01 4.33
CA ILE A 227 -0.34 -13.95 4.98
C ILE A 227 -0.14 -14.04 6.50
N ALA A 228 -0.63 -13.03 7.22
CA ALA A 228 -0.68 -13.04 8.68
C ALA A 228 -1.63 -14.13 9.22
N GLN A 229 -1.67 -14.34 10.54
CA GLN A 229 -2.68 -15.22 11.12
C GLN A 229 -4.08 -14.63 10.89
N GLN A 230 -5.03 -15.48 10.44
CA GLN A 230 -6.41 -15.10 10.14
C GLN A 230 -7.40 -16.02 10.86
N GLN A 231 -8.65 -15.58 10.91
CA GLN A 231 -9.79 -16.46 11.21
C GLN A 231 -9.97 -17.49 10.08
N PRO A 232 -10.53 -18.69 10.37
CA PRO A 232 -10.68 -19.75 9.39
C PRO A 232 -11.36 -19.32 8.08
N GLU A 233 -12.42 -18.52 8.18
CA GLU A 233 -13.24 -18.06 7.05
C GLU A 233 -12.43 -17.17 6.09
N ALA A 234 -11.65 -16.23 6.65
CA ALA A 234 -10.77 -15.37 5.86
C ALA A 234 -9.56 -16.15 5.33
N MET A 235 -9.01 -17.07 6.13
CA MET A 235 -7.88 -17.90 5.71
C MET A 235 -8.24 -18.77 4.51
N GLU A 236 -9.42 -19.38 4.49
CA GLU A 236 -9.87 -20.23 3.37
C GLU A 236 -9.88 -19.45 2.04
N VAL A 237 -10.45 -18.24 2.05
CA VAL A 237 -10.51 -17.37 0.86
C VAL A 237 -9.10 -17.00 0.37
N LEU A 238 -8.22 -16.59 1.29
CA LEU A 238 -6.84 -16.24 0.91
C LEU A 238 -6.07 -17.43 0.35
N LEU A 239 -6.25 -18.63 0.92
CA LEU A 239 -5.60 -19.84 0.40
C LEU A 239 -6.11 -20.20 -0.99
N ARG A 240 -7.42 -20.10 -1.20
CA ARG A 240 -8.02 -20.31 -2.52
C ARG A 240 -7.44 -19.35 -3.55
N GLN A 241 -7.38 -18.07 -3.23
CA GLN A 241 -6.77 -17.07 -4.11
C GLN A 241 -5.29 -17.35 -4.39
N THR A 242 -4.51 -17.80 -3.40
CA THR A 242 -3.10 -18.14 -3.65
C THR A 242 -2.94 -19.29 -4.64
N VAL A 243 -3.85 -20.26 -4.63
CA VAL A 243 -3.84 -21.37 -5.60
C VAL A 243 -4.28 -20.88 -6.97
N GLU A 244 -5.35 -20.08 -7.06
CA GLU A 244 -5.84 -19.52 -8.33
C GLU A 244 -4.81 -18.61 -9.01
N ALA A 245 -4.04 -17.86 -8.21
CA ALA A 245 -2.98 -16.97 -8.68
C ALA A 245 -1.65 -17.67 -8.97
N ASP A 246 -1.52 -18.98 -8.69
CA ASP A 246 -0.25 -19.73 -8.76
C ASP A 246 0.85 -19.11 -7.87
N ALA A 247 0.45 -18.58 -6.71
CA ALA A 247 1.31 -17.79 -5.84
C ALA A 247 2.04 -18.68 -4.81
N ALA A 248 3.34 -18.46 -4.65
CA ALA A 248 4.13 -19.09 -3.60
C ALA A 248 3.72 -18.57 -2.22
N ARG A 249 3.33 -19.47 -1.31
CA ARG A 249 2.86 -19.09 0.03
C ARG A 249 3.97 -19.07 1.07
N ARG A 250 4.03 -18.00 1.88
CA ARG A 250 4.80 -17.94 3.12
C ARG A 250 3.90 -17.63 4.31
N THR A 251 3.51 -18.67 5.05
CA THR A 251 2.91 -18.53 6.38
C THR A 251 3.98 -18.72 7.44
N ARG A 252 4.30 -17.68 8.21
CA ARG A 252 4.96 -17.84 9.50
C ARG A 252 4.02 -17.28 10.57
N GLY A 253 3.79 -18.06 11.63
CA GLY A 253 3.08 -17.57 12.81
C GLY A 253 3.88 -16.44 13.44
N PHE A 254 3.46 -15.22 13.21
CA PHE A 254 3.97 -14.03 13.88
C PHE A 254 2.79 -13.29 14.48
N GLY A 255 2.89 -12.96 15.78
CA GLY A 255 1.90 -12.18 16.51
C GLY A 255 2.51 -10.88 17.00
N VAL A 256 1.70 -9.83 17.04
CA VAL A 256 2.08 -8.54 17.63
C VAL A 256 2.15 -8.72 19.15
N ARG A 257 3.34 -8.54 19.76
CA ARG A 257 3.52 -8.66 21.22
C ARG A 257 3.07 -7.43 22.01
N GLY A 258 2.88 -6.30 21.34
CA GLY A 258 2.41 -5.06 21.95
C GLY A 258 2.25 -3.96 20.91
N VAL A 259 1.30 -3.07 21.15
CA VAL A 259 1.08 -1.84 20.37
C VAL A 259 1.59 -0.69 21.22
N VAL A 260 2.50 0.12 20.67
CA VAL A 260 2.90 1.39 21.30
C VAL A 260 2.18 2.51 20.56
N PRO A 261 1.38 3.35 21.24
CA PRO A 261 0.79 4.53 20.62
C PRO A 261 1.89 5.45 20.08
N ALA A 262 1.68 6.04 18.91
CA ALA A 262 2.58 7.05 18.36
C ALA A 262 2.44 8.37 19.16
N GLY A 263 3.08 8.42 20.32
CA GLY A 263 3.25 9.64 21.13
C GLY A 263 4.73 9.89 21.34
N GLY A 264 5.21 11.09 20.95
CA GLY A 264 6.62 11.46 20.94
C GLY A 264 7.34 11.20 22.26
N GLY A 265 8.25 10.21 22.25
CA GLY A 265 9.16 9.94 23.36
C GLY A 265 10.15 8.85 22.99
N ARG A 266 11.44 9.19 22.88
CA ARG A 266 12.53 8.22 22.64
C ARG A 266 12.61 7.20 23.78
N ARG A 267 12.30 5.92 23.52
CA ARG A 267 12.62 4.74 24.37
C ARG A 267 12.77 3.47 23.51
N PRO A 268 13.43 2.39 24.02
CA PRO A 268 14.24 1.49 23.19
C PRO A 268 13.41 0.50 22.35
N ALA A 269 14.05 -0.01 21.29
CA ALA A 269 13.45 -0.86 20.27
C ALA A 269 12.84 -2.16 20.84
N PRO A 270 11.66 -2.60 20.36
CA PRO A 270 11.08 -3.86 20.78
C PRO A 270 11.82 -5.04 20.15
N GLY A 271 12.17 -6.04 20.98
CA GLY A 271 12.83 -7.27 20.55
C GLY A 271 11.86 -8.26 19.89
N ILE A 272 12.28 -8.86 18.77
CA ILE A 272 11.62 -10.01 18.14
C ILE A 272 11.93 -11.25 18.97
N ALA A 273 10.92 -12.05 19.31
CA ALA A 273 11.13 -13.36 19.92
C ALA A 273 10.41 -14.45 19.14
N ARG A 274 11.15 -15.52 18.86
CA ARG A 274 10.63 -16.75 18.25
C ARG A 274 9.80 -17.51 19.28
N SER A 275 8.63 -18.02 18.89
CA SER A 275 7.97 -19.08 19.66
C SER A 275 8.75 -20.38 19.47
N GLY A 276 9.32 -20.89 20.57
CA GLY A 276 10.00 -22.19 20.60
C GLY A 276 8.98 -23.32 20.45
N ARG A 277 9.35 -24.37 19.70
CA ARG A 277 8.63 -25.64 19.68
C ARG A 277 8.68 -26.25 21.09
N GLY A 278 7.53 -26.58 21.65
CA GLY A 278 7.45 -27.40 22.86
C GLY A 278 8.01 -28.79 22.59
N VAL A 279 8.95 -29.23 23.41
CA VAL A 279 9.37 -30.63 23.51
C VAL A 279 8.40 -31.32 24.49
N PRO A 280 7.92 -32.55 24.22
CA PRO A 280 6.94 -33.19 25.08
C PRO A 280 7.60 -33.88 26.29
N GLY A 281 7.03 -33.58 27.48
CA GLY A 281 6.73 -34.54 28.53
C GLY A 281 7.88 -35.18 29.33
N ASP A 282 8.09 -34.68 30.55
CA ASP A 282 8.54 -35.52 31.66
C ASP A 282 7.36 -35.74 32.64
N LEU A 283 7.07 -37.01 32.88
CA LEU A 283 6.08 -37.52 33.85
C LEU A 283 6.51 -37.20 35.30
N PRO A 284 5.58 -37.07 36.25
CA PRO A 284 5.93 -36.85 37.65
C PRO A 284 6.33 -38.18 38.31
N ALA A 285 7.53 -38.22 38.91
CA ALA A 285 7.92 -39.26 39.85
C ALA A 285 7.33 -38.95 41.24
N ALA A 286 6.64 -39.95 41.78
CA ALA A 286 6.03 -39.92 43.10
C ALA A 286 7.04 -40.15 44.25
N ALA A 287 6.61 -39.71 45.44
CA ALA A 287 6.97 -40.17 46.78
C ALA A 287 8.41 -39.98 47.29
N ARG A 288 8.58 -39.05 48.25
CA ARG A 288 8.53 -39.28 49.71
C ARG A 288 8.57 -37.95 50.46
#